data_AF-A0A834BR34-F1
#
_entry.id   AF-A0A834BR34-F1
#
_cell.length_a   1.000
_cell.length_b   1.000
_cell.length_c   1.000
_cell.angle_alpha   90.00
_cell.angle_beta   90.00
_cell.angle_gamma   90.00
#
_symmetry.space_group_name_H-M   'P 1'
#
loop_
_entity.id
_entity.type
_entity.pdbx_description
1 polymer ?
#
loop_
_entity_poly.entity_id
_entity_poly.type
_entity_poly.pdbx_seq_one_letter_code
_entity_poly.pdbx_strand_id
1 'polypeptide(L)'
;MWSALGPVPTACLLFLDAYYQAWSRQPDLCPEDWLQDTERLSEELLLPLLSQPALGSLWDSLGRCSLLCNPQSCAPAPEALRSLVSLGCTGGCPPLSLAGSASPFPVLTSLLCLFNTLARIHKGLCGQLATVLAAPGLQNYFLQCLAPGAAPPLTAFSAWALRHEYHLQYLALILAQRAATLQPVPATSAALHHGVALALLSRLLPGSEHLAHELLLSCVFRLEFLPERAAGGPEAADFSDQLSLGSSRDPGCGRGVLLAQACQDLPSIRSCYLTHCSLAQPSLKASQALYRGELQQIPALLLPLPKEPLLPTDWPFLPLVHLYHQASDAPSGVPTADAVGTAMRALQWVLVLESWRPQALWAVPPAARLARLMCVFLVDSELFRETPIQGLVAALLARLCQPEVLQKLNLDCPLPGLASFPDLYANFLEHFEAVSFGDHLFGAVVLFPLQRRFSVNLRLTLFGEHVGALRALGLPLTQLPVSLECYTEPPEDNLALLQLYFRALVTSALRPHWCPVLYAVTVAHINSFIFSQDPKSSDEVKAARRSMLQKTWLLADEGLRQHLLHYKLPNSTLPEGFELYPQLPSLRQQYLQRLTSGMPQNGVLETEYSCYG
;
A
#
# COMPACT_ATOMS: atom_id res chain seq x y z
N MET A 1 37.79 10.45 25.89
CA MET A 1 39.00 10.01 25.15
C MET A 1 38.74 9.93 23.64
N TRP A 2 37.65 9.32 23.17
CA TRP A 2 37.28 9.28 21.74
C TRP A 2 37.08 10.66 21.10
N SER A 3 36.49 11.62 21.82
CA SER A 3 36.37 13.01 21.36
C SER A 3 37.71 13.74 21.20
N ALA A 4 38.79 13.26 21.81
CA ALA A 4 40.11 13.88 21.78
C ALA A 4 41.02 13.35 20.64
N LEU A 5 40.73 12.15 20.11
CA LEU A 5 41.47 11.54 18.99
C LEU A 5 40.87 11.89 17.61
N GLY A 6 39.74 12.59 17.57
CA GLY A 6 39.15 13.13 16.35
C GLY A 6 38.91 12.07 15.25
N PRO A 7 39.22 12.37 13.97
CA PRO A 7 38.95 11.49 12.82
C PRO A 7 39.98 10.36 12.62
N VAL A 8 40.98 10.24 13.50
CA VAL A 8 42.12 9.31 13.30
C VAL A 8 41.67 7.84 13.24
N PRO A 9 40.82 7.32 14.16
CA PRO A 9 40.39 5.92 14.08
C PRO A 9 39.63 5.61 12.78
N THR A 10 38.77 6.54 12.34
CA THR A 10 38.05 6.42 11.06
C THR A 10 39.01 6.38 9.88
N ALA A 11 40.00 7.26 9.84
CA ALA A 11 41.00 7.27 8.76
C ALA A 11 41.81 5.98 8.71
N CYS A 12 42.23 5.44 9.86
CA CYS A 12 42.94 4.16 9.93
C CYS A 12 42.08 2.99 9.42
N LEU A 13 40.80 2.92 9.81
CA LEU A 13 39.89 1.86 9.35
C LEU A 13 39.63 1.94 7.85
N LEU A 14 39.45 3.15 7.30
CA LEU A 14 39.29 3.35 5.85
C LEU A 14 40.56 3.01 5.08
N PHE A 15 41.74 3.32 5.64
CA PHE A 15 43.01 2.93 5.03
C PHE A 15 43.15 1.40 4.99
N LEU A 16 42.85 0.71 6.09
CA LEU A 16 42.87 -0.77 6.13
C LEU A 16 41.87 -1.36 5.13
N ASP A 17 40.65 -0.83 5.06
CA ASP A 17 39.65 -1.26 4.09
C ASP A 17 40.17 -1.10 2.65
N ALA A 18 40.69 0.08 2.29
CA ALA A 18 41.26 0.34 0.98
C ALA A 18 42.47 -0.58 0.66
N TYR A 19 43.31 -0.85 1.66
CA TYR A 19 44.45 -1.76 1.55
C TYR A 19 43.99 -3.18 1.18
N TYR A 20 43.01 -3.74 1.91
CA TYR A 20 42.47 -5.07 1.61
C TYR A 20 41.62 -5.11 0.34
N GLN A 21 40.98 -4.01 -0.06
CA GLN A 21 40.26 -3.92 -1.33
C GLN A 21 41.19 -3.94 -2.55
N ALA A 22 42.35 -3.28 -2.45
CA ALA A 22 43.33 -3.16 -3.53
C ALA A 22 44.36 -4.31 -3.56
N TRP A 23 44.27 -5.27 -2.64
CA TRP A 23 45.26 -6.33 -2.44
C TRP A 23 45.59 -7.12 -3.71
N SER A 24 44.59 -7.49 -4.52
CA SER A 24 44.81 -8.24 -5.77
C SER A 24 45.62 -7.48 -6.83
N ARG A 25 45.83 -6.17 -6.63
CA ARG A 25 46.62 -5.29 -7.50
C ARG A 25 48.00 -5.00 -6.91
N GLN A 26 48.34 -5.56 -5.74
CA GLN A 26 49.63 -5.37 -5.09
C GLN A 26 50.66 -6.37 -5.66
N PRO A 27 51.83 -5.89 -6.12
CA PRO A 27 52.73 -6.68 -6.97
C PRO A 27 53.50 -7.82 -6.27
N ASP A 28 53.51 -7.91 -4.93
CA ASP A 28 54.52 -8.70 -4.19
C ASP A 28 53.95 -9.73 -3.18
N LEU A 29 52.66 -10.09 -3.24
CA LEU A 29 52.01 -10.86 -2.16
C LEU A 29 51.34 -12.17 -2.63
N CYS A 30 51.62 -13.26 -1.90
CA CYS A 30 51.05 -14.59 -2.17
C CYS A 30 49.60 -14.71 -1.62
N PRO A 31 48.70 -15.45 -2.29
CA PRO A 31 47.32 -15.63 -1.83
C PRO A 31 47.15 -16.40 -0.51
N GLU A 32 48.15 -17.18 -0.07
CA GLU A 32 48.09 -17.92 1.20
C GLU A 32 48.40 -17.03 2.40
N ASP A 33 49.34 -16.08 2.25
CA ASP A 33 49.67 -15.06 3.27
C ASP A 33 48.46 -14.17 3.57
N TRP A 34 47.58 -13.98 2.58
CA TRP A 34 46.38 -13.17 2.67
C TRP A 34 45.37 -13.66 3.72
N LEU A 35 45.03 -14.96 3.69
CA LEU A 35 44.08 -15.52 4.65
C LEU A 35 44.66 -15.44 6.06
N GLN A 36 45.94 -15.78 6.20
CA GLN A 36 46.64 -15.73 7.48
C GLN A 36 46.74 -14.30 8.03
N ASP A 37 47.00 -13.30 7.19
CA ASP A 37 47.05 -11.89 7.61
C ASP A 37 45.66 -11.36 7.98
N THR A 38 44.59 -11.80 7.29
CA THR A 38 43.22 -11.45 7.69
C THR A 38 42.80 -12.10 8.99
N GLU A 39 43.22 -13.34 9.24
CA GLU A 39 43.00 -14.05 10.50
C GLU A 39 43.75 -13.34 11.64
N ARG A 40 45.04 -13.03 11.46
CA ARG A 40 45.83 -12.26 12.44
C ARG A 40 45.21 -10.91 12.77
N LEU A 41 44.82 -10.12 11.76
CA LEU A 41 44.12 -8.85 11.98
C LEU A 41 42.83 -9.06 12.79
N SER A 42 42.07 -10.12 12.47
CA SER A 42 40.82 -10.41 13.15
C SER A 42 41.03 -10.80 14.61
N GLU A 43 42.03 -11.63 14.91
CA GLU A 43 42.34 -12.10 16.26
C GLU A 43 42.99 -11.03 17.12
N GLU A 44 43.91 -10.25 16.56
CA GLU A 44 44.69 -9.25 17.30
C GLU A 44 43.93 -7.92 17.49
N LEU A 45 43.09 -7.52 16.52
CA LEU A 45 42.46 -6.20 16.52
C LEU A 45 40.93 -6.26 16.54
N LEU A 46 40.30 -6.96 15.59
CA LEU A 46 38.85 -6.83 15.37
C LEU A 46 38.03 -7.53 16.45
N LEU A 47 38.34 -8.78 16.78
CA LEU A 47 37.61 -9.53 17.79
C LEU A 47 37.75 -8.91 19.20
N PRO A 48 38.96 -8.46 19.62
CA PRO A 48 39.09 -7.66 20.84
C PRO A 48 38.27 -6.37 20.80
N LEU A 49 38.27 -5.64 19.69
CA LEU A 49 37.46 -4.42 19.51
C LEU A 49 35.96 -4.70 19.65
N LEU A 50 35.48 -5.82 19.10
CA LEU A 50 34.08 -6.26 19.21
C LEU A 50 33.67 -6.54 20.66
N SER A 51 34.59 -7.02 21.48
CA SER A 51 34.35 -7.28 22.91
C SER A 51 34.39 -6.01 23.79
N GLN A 52 34.84 -4.86 23.26
CA GLN A 52 34.94 -3.64 24.07
C GLN A 52 33.57 -2.98 24.30
N PRO A 53 33.23 -2.63 25.56
CA PRO A 53 31.95 -1.97 25.87
C PRO A 53 31.84 -0.57 25.23
N ALA A 54 32.98 0.07 24.92
CA ALA A 54 33.00 1.35 24.22
C ALA A 54 32.34 1.26 22.83
N LEU A 55 32.54 0.15 22.10
CA LEU A 55 31.87 -0.06 20.81
C LEU A 55 30.36 -0.21 20.99
N GLY A 56 29.92 -0.93 22.03
CA GLY A 56 28.50 -1.00 22.41
C GLY A 56 27.87 0.38 22.63
N SER A 57 28.56 1.26 23.37
CA SER A 57 28.08 2.62 23.61
C SER A 57 27.97 3.47 22.35
N LEU A 58 28.82 3.21 21.33
CA LEU A 58 28.73 3.86 20.03
C LEU A 58 27.45 3.41 19.29
N TRP A 59 27.14 2.11 19.29
CA TRP A 59 25.89 1.60 18.71
C TRP A 59 24.65 2.19 19.41
N ASP A 60 24.66 2.31 20.73
CA ASP A 60 23.55 2.89 21.50
C ASP A 60 23.33 4.39 21.19
N SER A 61 24.39 5.08 20.76
CA SER A 61 24.33 6.51 20.42
C SER A 61 23.79 6.80 19.00
N LEU A 62 23.65 5.78 18.13
CA LEU A 62 23.15 5.92 16.76
C LEU A 62 21.80 6.63 16.71
N GLY A 63 20.82 6.14 17.49
CA GLY A 63 19.47 6.69 17.52
C GLY A 63 19.42 8.17 17.93
N ARG A 64 20.37 8.64 18.74
CA ARG A 64 20.44 10.05 19.18
C ARG A 64 21.04 10.97 18.12
N CYS A 65 21.92 10.46 17.27
CA CYS A 65 22.60 11.25 16.22
C CYS A 65 21.94 11.09 14.84
N SER A 66 20.98 10.16 14.71
CA SER A 66 20.25 9.87 13.48
C SER A 66 19.28 10.98 13.10
N LEU A 67 19.25 11.30 11.80
CA LEU A 67 18.28 12.25 11.24
C LEU A 67 16.90 11.61 11.06
N LEU A 68 16.87 10.29 10.81
CA LEU A 68 15.63 9.53 10.68
C LEU A 68 14.90 9.41 12.02
N CYS A 69 15.63 9.15 13.10
CA CYS A 69 15.06 9.08 14.45
C CYS A 69 14.73 10.48 15.01
N ASN A 70 15.44 11.52 14.58
CA ASN A 70 15.25 12.90 15.08
C ASN A 70 15.12 13.91 13.92
N PRO A 71 13.97 13.96 13.21
CA PRO A 71 13.81 14.80 12.01
C PRO A 71 13.91 16.31 12.31
N GLN A 72 13.65 16.73 13.55
CA GLN A 72 13.79 18.13 13.97
C GLN A 72 15.24 18.63 13.96
N SER A 73 16.23 17.72 13.98
CA SER A 73 17.65 18.07 13.84
C SER A 73 18.00 18.64 12.46
N CYS A 74 17.12 18.48 11.46
CA CYS A 74 17.28 19.02 10.11
C CYS A 74 16.74 20.45 9.95
N ALA A 75 16.22 21.09 11.01
CA ALA A 75 15.69 22.44 10.92
C ALA A 75 16.82 23.42 10.54
N PRO A 76 16.63 24.28 9.53
CA PRO A 76 17.63 25.28 9.18
C PRO A 76 17.87 26.20 10.37
N ALA A 77 19.14 26.51 10.65
CA ALA A 77 19.50 27.49 11.66
C ALA A 77 18.78 28.83 11.37
N PRO A 78 18.38 29.60 12.39
CA PRO A 78 17.68 30.88 12.18
C PRO A 78 18.47 31.88 11.31
N GLU A 79 19.79 31.70 11.23
CA GLU A 79 20.72 32.51 10.44
C GLU A 79 20.91 32.02 8.99
N ALA A 80 20.31 30.88 8.61
CA ALA A 80 20.49 30.29 7.29
C ALA A 80 19.68 31.03 6.21
N LEU A 81 20.38 31.67 5.27
CA LEU A 81 19.79 32.30 4.09
C LEU A 81 19.28 31.22 3.11
N ARG A 82 17.98 31.26 2.77
CA ARG A 82 17.34 30.30 1.84
C ARG A 82 17.95 30.26 0.44
N SER A 83 18.66 31.30 0.03
CA SER A 83 19.30 31.42 -1.29
C SER A 83 20.71 30.82 -1.37
N LEU A 84 21.33 30.48 -0.23
CA LEU A 84 22.67 29.90 -0.19
C LEU A 84 22.62 28.45 0.27
N VAL A 85 23.28 27.57 -0.47
CA VAL A 85 23.51 26.19 -0.06
C VAL A 85 24.46 26.22 1.13
N SER A 86 23.92 26.00 2.33
CA SER A 86 24.70 25.85 3.56
C SER A 86 24.50 24.44 4.10
N LEU A 87 25.60 23.81 4.51
CA LEU A 87 25.56 22.57 5.30
C LEU A 87 25.19 22.85 6.78
N GLY A 88 24.80 24.08 7.12
CA GLY A 88 24.41 24.45 8.49
C GLY A 88 25.58 24.44 9.48
N CYS A 89 26.83 24.51 8.99
CA CYS A 89 28.03 24.44 9.82
C CYS A 89 28.43 25.79 10.46
N THR A 90 27.68 26.86 10.24
CA THR A 90 27.94 28.18 10.85
C THR A 90 27.70 28.10 12.36
N GLY A 91 28.77 28.16 13.15
CA GLY A 91 28.71 28.02 14.62
C GLY A 91 28.96 26.61 15.18
N GLY A 92 29.20 25.62 14.30
CA GLY A 92 29.38 24.22 14.68
C GLY A 92 28.06 23.44 14.71
N CYS A 93 28.06 22.21 14.18
CA CYS A 93 26.89 21.33 14.25
C CYS A 93 26.66 20.89 15.70
N PRO A 94 25.39 20.68 16.14
CA PRO A 94 25.11 20.15 17.47
C PRO A 94 25.91 18.86 17.70
N PRO A 95 26.49 18.64 18.89
CA PRO A 95 27.36 17.49 19.14
C PRO A 95 26.64 16.15 18.88
N LEU A 96 25.32 16.10 19.12
CA LEU A 96 24.43 14.97 18.85
C LEU A 96 23.71 15.10 17.50
N SER A 97 24.44 15.44 16.45
CA SER A 97 23.96 15.42 15.07
C SER A 97 24.85 14.53 14.23
N LEU A 98 24.39 14.09 13.06
CA LEU A 98 25.17 13.22 12.19
C LEU A 98 26.54 13.83 11.80
N ALA A 99 26.59 15.16 11.64
CA ALA A 99 27.81 15.93 11.35
C ALA A 99 28.56 16.42 12.62
N GLY A 100 28.03 16.12 13.81
CA GLY A 100 28.59 16.54 15.08
C GLY A 100 29.85 15.77 15.45
N SER A 101 30.71 16.38 16.27
CA SER A 101 31.98 15.76 16.72
C SER A 101 31.80 14.53 17.62
N ALA A 102 30.59 14.31 18.15
CA ALA A 102 30.25 13.11 18.94
C ALA A 102 29.46 12.07 18.12
N SER A 103 29.32 12.27 16.80
CA SER A 103 28.63 11.34 15.92
C SER A 103 29.39 10.01 15.81
N PRO A 104 28.73 8.86 16.08
CA PRO A 104 29.36 7.55 15.91
C PRO A 104 29.41 7.11 14.44
N PHE A 105 28.66 7.76 13.54
CA PHE A 105 28.48 7.34 12.15
C PHE A 105 29.80 7.14 11.39
N PRO A 106 30.77 8.09 11.40
CA PRO A 106 32.00 7.92 10.61
C PRO A 106 32.81 6.68 11.01
N VAL A 107 33.00 6.45 12.31
CA VAL A 107 33.73 5.29 12.83
C VAL A 107 32.99 4.00 12.51
N LEU A 108 31.69 3.92 12.79
CA LEU A 108 30.88 2.72 12.58
C LEU A 108 30.75 2.37 11.09
N THR A 109 30.56 3.36 10.21
CA THR A 109 30.56 3.15 8.76
C THR A 109 31.91 2.61 8.29
N SER A 110 33.04 3.21 8.71
CA SER A 110 34.37 2.70 8.33
C SER A 110 34.65 1.27 8.82
N LEU A 111 34.16 0.93 10.02
CA LEU A 111 34.26 -0.42 10.57
C LEU A 111 33.44 -1.42 9.75
N LEU A 112 32.21 -1.07 9.38
CA LEU A 112 31.35 -1.90 8.53
C LEU A 112 31.90 -2.05 7.10
N CYS A 113 32.56 -1.04 6.54
CA CYS A 113 33.28 -1.17 5.27
C CYS A 113 34.34 -2.26 5.36
N LEU A 114 35.23 -2.16 6.36
CA LEU A 114 36.29 -3.13 6.60
C LEU A 114 35.72 -4.54 6.83
N PHE A 115 34.67 -4.69 7.65
CA PHE A 115 34.02 -5.98 7.88
C PHE A 115 33.44 -6.58 6.61
N ASN A 116 32.81 -5.77 5.77
CA ASN A 116 32.32 -6.24 4.48
C ASN A 116 33.49 -6.66 3.58
N THR A 117 34.57 -5.89 3.50
CA THR A 117 35.73 -6.30 2.72
C THR A 117 36.30 -7.62 3.21
N LEU A 118 36.53 -7.78 4.51
CA LEU A 118 37.06 -9.01 5.10
C LEU A 118 36.09 -10.20 4.97
N ALA A 119 34.79 -9.99 5.14
CA ALA A 119 33.79 -11.06 4.98
C ALA A 119 33.66 -11.55 3.52
N ARG A 120 33.93 -10.68 2.53
CA ARG A 120 34.00 -11.07 1.11
C ARG A 120 35.21 -11.98 0.84
N ILE A 121 36.29 -11.71 1.55
CA ILE A 121 37.60 -12.33 1.41
C ILE A 121 37.63 -13.68 2.13
N HIS A 122 37.26 -13.70 3.40
CA HIS A 122 37.38 -14.84 4.30
C HIS A 122 36.00 -15.23 4.85
N LYS A 123 35.34 -16.21 4.22
CA LYS A 123 33.99 -16.66 4.60
C LYS A 123 33.90 -17.11 6.06
N GLY A 124 34.95 -17.73 6.60
CA GLY A 124 34.99 -18.19 8.01
C GLY A 124 34.90 -17.06 9.04
N LEU A 125 35.35 -15.84 8.72
CA LEU A 125 35.30 -14.69 9.62
C LEU A 125 33.93 -13.99 9.58
N CYS A 126 33.14 -14.21 8.53
CA CYS A 126 31.85 -13.57 8.34
C CYS A 126 30.91 -13.79 9.54
N GLY A 127 30.85 -15.02 10.09
CA GLY A 127 30.03 -15.31 11.28
C GLY A 127 30.49 -14.53 12.53
N GLN A 128 31.80 -14.41 12.74
CA GLN A 128 32.36 -13.67 13.87
C GLN A 128 32.13 -12.16 13.73
N LEU A 129 32.31 -11.61 12.53
CA LEU A 129 32.08 -10.18 12.25
C LEU A 129 30.59 -9.82 12.29
N ALA A 130 29.72 -10.75 11.88
CA ALA A 130 28.27 -10.58 11.90
C ALA A 130 27.69 -10.50 13.33
N THR A 131 28.46 -10.82 14.38
CA THR A 131 28.04 -10.65 15.78
C THR A 131 27.63 -9.20 16.09
N VAL A 132 28.16 -8.22 15.37
CA VAL A 132 27.75 -6.81 15.49
C VAL A 132 26.29 -6.57 15.14
N LEU A 133 25.71 -7.38 14.25
CA LEU A 133 24.28 -7.27 13.89
C LEU A 133 23.37 -7.67 15.06
N ALA A 134 23.91 -8.42 16.03
CA ALA A 134 23.22 -8.76 17.28
C ALA A 134 23.36 -7.67 18.36
N ALA A 135 24.09 -6.58 18.11
CA ALA A 135 24.27 -5.50 19.08
C ALA A 135 22.93 -4.80 19.36
N PRO A 136 22.52 -4.65 20.64
CA PRO A 136 21.21 -4.13 21.00
C PRO A 136 21.01 -2.69 20.52
N GLY A 137 22.06 -1.85 20.58
CA GLY A 137 22.01 -0.47 20.08
C GLY A 137 21.67 -0.38 18.58
N LEU A 138 22.25 -1.27 17.76
CA LEU A 138 21.99 -1.31 16.32
C LEU A 138 20.57 -1.83 16.02
N GLN A 139 20.10 -2.85 16.73
CA GLN A 139 18.74 -3.38 16.57
C GLN A 139 17.68 -2.35 16.99
N ASN A 140 17.90 -1.66 18.11
CA ASN A 140 17.04 -0.58 18.57
C ASN A 140 17.00 0.58 17.56
N TYR A 141 18.14 0.94 16.99
CA TYR A 141 18.23 1.94 15.93
C TYR A 141 17.42 1.53 14.68
N PHE A 142 17.53 0.27 14.23
CA PHE A 142 16.73 -0.24 13.12
C PHE A 142 15.23 -0.22 13.41
N LEU A 143 14.81 -0.61 14.62
CA LEU A 143 13.41 -0.53 15.03
C LEU A 143 12.89 0.92 15.00
N GLN A 144 13.68 1.88 15.48
CA GLN A 144 13.33 3.30 15.40
C GLN A 144 13.25 3.81 13.95
N CYS A 145 14.14 3.35 13.06
CA CYS A 145 14.12 3.70 11.65
C CYS A 145 12.88 3.19 10.88
N LEU A 146 12.23 2.15 11.42
CA LEU A 146 10.99 1.58 10.88
C LEU A 146 9.73 2.15 11.52
N ALA A 147 9.85 2.87 12.64
CA ALA A 147 8.71 3.46 13.32
C ALA A 147 8.00 4.47 12.40
N PRO A 148 6.66 4.58 12.47
CA PRO A 148 5.93 5.54 11.67
C PRO A 148 6.31 6.95 12.10
N GLY A 149 6.90 7.73 11.20
CA GLY A 149 7.37 9.08 11.45
C GLY A 149 7.30 9.96 10.20
N ALA A 150 7.23 11.27 10.41
CA ALA A 150 7.32 12.22 9.30
C ALA A 150 8.72 12.13 8.66
N ALA A 151 8.78 11.96 7.34
CA ALA A 151 10.04 12.00 6.62
C ALA A 151 10.73 13.35 6.85
N PRO A 152 12.06 13.37 7.07
CA PRO A 152 12.79 14.62 7.23
C PRO A 152 12.66 15.47 5.96
N PRO A 153 12.49 16.80 6.10
CA PRO A 153 12.41 17.68 4.92
C PRO A 153 13.70 17.58 4.12
N LEU A 154 13.59 17.46 2.79
CA LEU A 154 14.73 17.41 1.89
C LEU A 154 15.30 18.82 1.68
N THR A 155 16.37 19.10 2.41
CA THR A 155 17.24 20.28 2.30
C THR A 155 18.60 19.83 1.78
N ALA A 156 19.47 20.74 1.37
CA ALA A 156 20.81 20.37 0.92
C ALA A 156 21.61 19.63 2.01
N PHE A 157 21.51 20.08 3.27
CA PHE A 157 22.16 19.42 4.41
C PHE A 157 21.56 18.04 4.70
N SER A 158 20.24 17.93 4.83
CA SER A 158 19.61 16.65 5.14
C SER A 158 19.83 15.64 4.02
N ALA A 159 19.81 16.05 2.75
CA ALA A 159 20.15 15.18 1.63
C ALA A 159 21.60 14.66 1.70
N TRP A 160 22.57 15.50 2.07
CA TRP A 160 23.96 15.08 2.26
C TRP A 160 24.11 14.12 3.44
N ALA A 161 23.54 14.46 4.60
CA ALA A 161 23.68 13.67 5.81
C ALA A 161 22.92 12.33 5.74
N LEU A 162 21.74 12.30 5.12
CA LEU A 162 20.99 11.06 4.89
C LEU A 162 21.75 10.07 4.00
N ARG A 163 22.58 10.51 3.05
CA ARG A 163 23.41 9.59 2.25
C ARG A 163 24.38 8.79 3.11
N HIS A 164 24.98 9.42 4.12
CA HIS A 164 25.89 8.74 5.05
C HIS A 164 25.14 7.77 5.96
N GLU A 165 23.96 8.17 6.44
CA GLU A 165 23.09 7.31 7.25
C GLU A 165 22.59 6.09 6.46
N TYR A 166 22.12 6.30 5.22
CA TYR A 166 21.71 5.25 4.29
C TYR A 166 22.86 4.31 3.93
N HIS A 167 24.09 4.83 3.81
CA HIS A 167 25.26 4.00 3.56
C HIS A 167 25.59 3.09 4.74
N LEU A 168 25.49 3.57 5.99
CA LEU A 168 25.65 2.72 7.18
C LEU A 168 24.61 1.60 7.21
N GLN A 169 23.34 1.94 6.96
CA GLN A 169 22.26 0.94 6.90
C GLN A 169 22.53 -0.09 5.80
N TYR A 170 22.92 0.36 4.61
CA TYR A 170 23.28 -0.52 3.49
C TYR A 170 24.41 -1.49 3.86
N LEU A 171 25.52 -1.00 4.43
CA LEU A 171 26.65 -1.85 4.80
C LEU A 171 26.29 -2.91 5.84
N ALA A 172 25.44 -2.56 6.80
CA ALA A 172 24.94 -3.52 7.78
C ALA A 172 24.04 -4.59 7.12
N LEU A 173 23.19 -4.20 6.16
CA LEU A 173 22.34 -5.14 5.41
C LEU A 173 23.16 -6.08 4.51
N ILE A 174 24.21 -5.59 3.85
CA ILE A 174 25.10 -6.45 3.05
C ILE A 174 25.88 -7.43 3.94
N LEU A 175 26.32 -6.99 5.12
CA LEU A 175 26.95 -7.90 6.08
C LEU A 175 25.95 -8.97 6.56
N ALA A 176 24.70 -8.57 6.85
CA ALA A 176 23.63 -9.50 7.22
C ALA A 176 23.33 -10.51 6.11
N GLN A 177 23.31 -10.06 4.86
CA GLN A 177 23.10 -10.91 3.68
C GLN A 177 24.20 -11.96 3.54
N ARG A 178 25.47 -11.55 3.69
CA ARG A 178 26.60 -12.47 3.62
C ARG A 178 26.59 -13.47 4.77
N ALA A 179 26.27 -13.01 5.98
CA ALA A 179 26.12 -13.89 7.14
C ALA A 179 25.00 -14.92 6.92
N ALA A 180 23.86 -14.49 6.38
CA ALA A 180 22.71 -15.35 6.10
C ALA A 180 23.01 -16.48 5.10
N THR A 181 23.96 -16.28 4.17
CA THR A 181 24.39 -17.35 3.25
C THR A 181 25.22 -18.44 3.91
N LEU A 182 25.77 -18.18 5.10
CA LEU A 182 26.70 -19.07 5.80
C LEU A 182 26.09 -19.69 7.06
N GLN A 183 25.24 -18.95 7.76
CA GLN A 183 24.61 -19.38 9.01
C GLN A 183 23.14 -18.97 9.06
N PRO A 184 22.27 -19.78 9.70
CA PRO A 184 20.87 -19.42 9.89
C PRO A 184 20.75 -18.18 10.78
N VAL A 185 20.06 -17.15 10.28
CA VAL A 185 19.79 -15.91 11.01
C VAL A 185 18.59 -16.12 11.94
N PRO A 186 18.61 -15.61 13.18
CA PRO A 186 17.42 -15.59 14.03
C PRO A 186 16.24 -14.92 13.34
N ALA A 187 15.04 -15.52 13.43
CA ALA A 187 13.86 -15.06 12.72
C ALA A 187 13.52 -13.57 12.98
N THR A 188 13.63 -13.12 14.23
CA THR A 188 13.38 -11.72 14.59
C THR A 188 14.33 -10.75 13.90
N SER A 189 15.61 -11.11 13.83
CA SER A 189 16.64 -10.29 13.17
C SER A 189 16.49 -10.31 11.65
N ALA A 190 16.17 -11.47 11.06
CA ALA A 190 15.91 -11.59 9.62
C ALA A 190 14.73 -10.69 9.19
N ALA A 191 13.63 -10.71 9.94
CA ALA A 191 12.48 -9.86 9.67
C ALA A 191 12.80 -8.36 9.80
N LEU A 192 13.58 -7.99 10.81
CA LEU A 192 14.04 -6.62 11.02
C LEU A 192 14.91 -6.13 9.87
N HIS A 193 15.93 -6.90 9.46
CA HIS A 193 16.79 -6.57 8.32
C HIS A 193 15.99 -6.42 7.03
N HIS A 194 15.01 -7.31 6.79
CA HIS A 194 14.12 -7.21 5.64
C HIS A 194 13.32 -5.89 5.66
N GLY A 195 12.73 -5.54 6.80
CA GLY A 195 12.00 -4.28 6.97
C GLY A 195 12.87 -3.07 6.68
N VAL A 196 14.10 -3.05 7.22
CA VAL A 196 15.06 -1.95 6.99
C VAL A 196 15.46 -1.87 5.51
N ALA A 197 15.66 -3.00 4.83
CA ALA A 197 15.96 -3.01 3.40
C ALA A 197 14.82 -2.39 2.57
N LEU A 198 13.55 -2.73 2.87
CA LEU A 198 12.39 -2.16 2.20
C LEU A 198 12.24 -0.66 2.46
N ALA A 199 12.42 -0.24 3.72
CA ALA A 199 12.36 1.17 4.10
C ALA A 199 13.54 1.97 3.52
N LEU A 200 14.73 1.38 3.43
CA LEU A 200 15.89 2.01 2.80
C LEU A 200 15.62 2.21 1.30
N LEU A 201 15.12 1.18 0.62
CA LEU A 201 14.83 1.24 -0.81
C LEU A 201 13.85 2.37 -1.19
N SER A 202 12.82 2.63 -0.37
CA SER A 202 11.87 3.73 -0.59
C SER A 202 12.40 5.13 -0.23
N ARG A 203 13.58 5.22 0.40
CA ARG A 203 14.19 6.48 0.88
C ARG A 203 15.48 6.86 0.17
N LEU A 204 16.12 5.93 -0.55
CA LEU A 204 17.36 6.19 -1.27
C LEU A 204 17.21 7.40 -2.21
N LEU A 205 18.24 8.23 -2.28
CA LEU A 205 18.25 9.45 -3.08
C LEU A 205 18.94 9.22 -4.44
N PRO A 206 18.62 10.01 -5.48
CA PRO A 206 19.36 10.02 -6.76
C PRO A 206 20.88 10.07 -6.56
N GLY A 207 21.64 9.29 -7.33
CA GLY A 207 23.08 9.06 -7.15
C GLY A 207 23.42 7.83 -6.29
N SER A 208 22.42 7.13 -5.75
CA SER A 208 22.57 5.87 -4.99
C SER A 208 21.93 4.69 -5.72
N GLU A 209 21.83 4.75 -7.04
CA GLU A 209 21.20 3.72 -7.90
C GLU A 209 21.87 2.36 -7.73
N HIS A 210 23.20 2.32 -7.63
CA HIS A 210 23.93 1.08 -7.37
C HIS A 210 23.47 0.40 -6.06
N LEU A 211 23.26 1.16 -4.98
CA LEU A 211 22.80 0.61 -3.71
C LEU A 211 21.39 0.04 -3.83
N ALA A 212 20.49 0.76 -4.52
CA ALA A 212 19.13 0.29 -4.75
C ALA A 212 19.11 -1.02 -5.56
N HIS A 213 19.95 -1.10 -6.61
CA HIS A 213 20.07 -2.29 -7.43
C HIS A 213 20.59 -3.50 -6.63
N GLU A 214 21.63 -3.31 -5.82
CA GLU A 214 22.17 -4.36 -4.96
C GLU A 214 21.16 -4.83 -3.90
N LEU A 215 20.39 -3.91 -3.30
CA LEU A 215 19.33 -4.27 -2.34
C LEU A 215 18.23 -5.12 -2.98
N LEU A 216 17.78 -4.77 -4.18
CA LEU A 216 16.81 -5.56 -4.95
C LEU A 216 17.37 -6.96 -5.26
N LEU A 217 18.67 -7.07 -5.58
CA LEU A 217 19.30 -8.36 -5.89
C LEU A 217 19.51 -9.24 -4.67
N SER A 218 19.91 -8.63 -3.54
CA SER A 218 20.59 -9.31 -2.45
C SER A 218 19.80 -9.33 -1.13
N CYS A 219 18.77 -8.50 -0.97
CA CYS A 219 18.00 -8.43 0.30
C CYS A 219 16.50 -8.60 0.09
N VAL A 220 15.90 -7.85 -0.85
CA VAL A 220 14.43 -7.69 -0.94
C VAL A 220 13.72 -9.01 -1.28
N PHE A 221 14.19 -9.76 -2.26
CA PHE A 221 13.50 -10.98 -2.73
C PHE A 221 14.18 -12.27 -2.26
N ARG A 222 14.83 -12.24 -1.08
CA ARG A 222 15.63 -13.35 -0.57
C ARG A 222 14.90 -14.10 0.54
N LEU A 223 14.91 -15.42 0.43
CA LEU A 223 14.19 -16.31 1.34
C LEU A 223 14.74 -16.28 2.76
N GLU A 224 16.04 -16.04 2.91
CA GLU A 224 16.71 -15.99 4.21
C GLU A 224 16.19 -14.83 5.09
N PHE A 225 15.54 -13.83 4.48
CA PHE A 225 14.97 -12.66 5.15
C PHE A 225 13.44 -12.76 5.37
N LEU A 226 12.84 -13.89 5.00
CA LEU A 226 11.40 -14.20 5.15
C LEU A 226 11.21 -15.46 6.02
N PRO A 227 11.55 -15.39 7.33
CA PRO A 227 11.47 -16.54 8.23
C PRO A 227 10.04 -17.08 8.42
N GLU A 228 9.03 -16.24 8.20
CA GLU A 228 7.61 -16.58 8.36
C GLU A 228 7.21 -17.77 7.47
N ARG A 229 7.85 -17.92 6.30
CA ARG A 229 7.62 -19.06 5.41
C ARG A 229 7.84 -20.41 6.10
N ALA A 230 8.90 -20.52 6.91
CA ALA A 230 9.28 -21.78 7.56
C ALA A 230 8.65 -21.95 8.95
N ALA A 231 8.14 -20.87 9.54
CA ALA A 231 7.59 -20.84 10.90
C ALA A 231 6.06 -21.00 10.95
N GLY A 232 5.44 -21.57 9.90
CA GLY A 232 3.99 -21.75 9.83
C GLY A 232 3.20 -20.47 9.50
N GLY A 233 3.85 -19.45 8.93
CA GLY A 233 3.23 -18.19 8.55
C GLY A 233 2.07 -18.33 7.56
N PRO A 234 2.17 -19.18 6.51
CA PRO A 234 1.06 -19.46 5.61
C PRO A 234 -0.19 -20.01 6.34
N GLU A 235 0.00 -20.98 7.23
CA GLU A 235 -1.08 -21.61 8.01
C GLU A 235 -1.69 -20.62 9.01
N ALA A 236 -0.85 -19.80 9.64
CA ALA A 236 -1.31 -18.72 10.51
C ALA A 236 -2.13 -17.68 9.73
N ALA A 237 -1.80 -17.43 8.47
CA ALA A 237 -2.52 -16.52 7.60
C ALA A 237 -3.93 -17.07 7.31
N ASP A 238 -4.06 -18.35 6.98
CA ASP A 238 -5.37 -18.99 6.78
C ASP A 238 -6.21 -18.99 8.06
N PHE A 239 -5.59 -19.27 9.20
CA PHE A 239 -6.26 -19.25 10.50
C PHE A 239 -6.77 -17.85 10.88
N SER A 240 -5.96 -16.81 10.63
CA SER A 240 -6.37 -15.42 10.84
C SER A 240 -7.58 -15.02 10.01
N ASP A 241 -7.70 -15.50 8.77
CA ASP A 241 -8.85 -15.20 7.91
C ASP A 241 -10.11 -15.91 8.40
N GLN A 242 -10.00 -17.15 8.89
CA GLN A 242 -11.11 -17.87 9.52
C GLN A 242 -11.62 -17.20 10.80
N LEU A 243 -10.73 -16.58 11.59
CA LEU A 243 -11.11 -15.85 12.80
C LEU A 243 -11.74 -14.48 12.49
N SER A 244 -11.31 -13.83 11.40
CA SER A 244 -11.78 -12.49 11.02
C SER A 244 -13.13 -12.52 10.31
N LEU A 245 -13.47 -13.63 9.67
CA LEU A 245 -14.72 -13.83 8.93
C LEU A 245 -15.60 -14.81 9.71
N GLY A 246 -16.55 -14.29 10.48
CA GLY A 246 -17.60 -15.11 11.09
C GLY A 246 -18.30 -15.96 10.03
N SER A 247 -17.99 -17.25 10.02
CA SER A 247 -18.63 -18.35 9.27
C SER A 247 -19.24 -17.98 7.90
N SER A 248 -18.46 -18.19 6.83
CA SER A 248 -18.88 -18.65 5.48
C SER A 248 -18.05 -17.95 4.39
N ARG A 249 -16.94 -18.59 4.00
CA ARG A 249 -16.40 -18.45 2.64
C ARG A 249 -15.95 -19.82 2.16
N ASP A 250 -16.16 -20.07 0.87
CA ASP A 250 -15.76 -21.29 0.19
C ASP A 250 -14.28 -21.64 0.43
N PRO A 251 -13.92 -22.94 0.44
CA PRO A 251 -12.54 -23.43 0.61
C PRO A 251 -11.61 -23.14 -0.61
N GLY A 252 -11.90 -22.11 -1.41
CA GLY A 252 -11.14 -21.76 -2.61
C GLY A 252 -9.89 -20.96 -2.29
N CYS A 253 -8.72 -21.61 -2.41
CA CYS A 253 -7.35 -21.09 -2.29
C CYS A 253 -7.12 -20.14 -1.10
N GLY A 254 -6.86 -20.73 0.08
CA GLY A 254 -6.47 -19.98 1.27
C GLY A 254 -5.29 -19.03 1.01
N ARG A 255 -5.28 -17.89 1.70
CA ARG A 255 -4.20 -16.90 1.64
C ARG A 255 -2.83 -17.54 1.89
N GLY A 256 -2.76 -18.56 2.74
CA GLY A 256 -1.56 -19.36 2.99
C GLY A 256 -1.02 -20.03 1.73
N VAL A 257 -1.89 -20.61 0.89
CA VAL A 257 -1.48 -21.22 -0.39
C VAL A 257 -0.88 -20.18 -1.33
N LEU A 258 -1.53 -19.01 -1.44
CA LEU A 258 -1.03 -17.90 -2.26
C LEU A 258 0.32 -17.36 -1.76
N LEU A 259 0.51 -17.25 -0.44
CA LEU A 259 1.78 -16.86 0.17
C LEU A 259 2.88 -17.90 -0.06
N ALA A 260 2.55 -19.19 0.02
CA ALA A 260 3.49 -20.27 -0.26
C ALA A 260 3.94 -20.25 -1.73
N GLN A 261 3.01 -20.01 -2.66
CA GLN A 261 3.31 -19.84 -4.09
C GLN A 261 4.18 -18.61 -4.35
N ALA A 262 3.84 -17.46 -3.75
CA ALA A 262 4.65 -16.24 -3.87
C ALA A 262 6.10 -16.46 -3.38
N CYS A 263 6.29 -17.21 -2.29
CA CYS A 263 7.61 -17.55 -1.79
C CYS A 263 8.40 -18.49 -2.72
N GLN A 264 7.72 -19.37 -3.46
CA GLN A 264 8.36 -20.23 -4.45
C GLN A 264 8.78 -19.42 -5.68
N ASP A 265 7.98 -18.42 -6.07
CA ASP A 265 8.21 -17.60 -7.27
C ASP A 265 9.08 -16.35 -7.05
N LEU A 266 9.68 -16.17 -5.85
CA LEU A 266 10.55 -15.03 -5.55
C LEU A 266 11.65 -14.75 -6.60
N PRO A 267 12.32 -15.75 -7.21
CA PRO A 267 13.29 -15.48 -8.28
C PRO A 267 12.69 -14.77 -9.49
N SER A 268 11.46 -15.12 -9.88
CA SER A 268 10.73 -14.50 -10.98
C SER A 268 10.15 -13.15 -10.57
N ILE A 269 9.66 -13.02 -9.33
CA ILE A 269 9.25 -11.73 -8.77
C ILE A 269 10.44 -10.78 -8.83
N ARG A 270 11.63 -11.21 -8.41
CA ARG A 270 12.85 -10.41 -8.51
C ARG A 270 13.15 -9.95 -9.94
N SER A 271 13.10 -10.84 -10.93
CA SER A 271 13.37 -10.45 -12.33
C SER A 271 12.33 -9.45 -12.85
N CYS A 272 11.07 -9.60 -12.44
CA CYS A 272 10.00 -8.65 -12.72
C CYS A 272 10.33 -7.26 -12.17
N TYR A 273 10.63 -7.16 -10.86
CA TYR A 273 10.94 -5.86 -10.25
C TYR A 273 12.24 -5.23 -10.76
N LEU A 274 13.26 -6.02 -11.11
CA LEU A 274 14.48 -5.48 -11.74
C LEU A 274 14.20 -4.87 -13.13
N THR A 275 13.19 -5.38 -13.83
CA THR A 275 12.77 -4.87 -15.14
C THR A 275 11.92 -3.60 -14.99
N HIS A 276 10.98 -3.59 -14.04
CA HIS A 276 10.02 -2.49 -13.87
C HIS A 276 10.51 -1.37 -12.96
N CYS A 277 11.36 -1.62 -11.96
CA CYS A 277 12.05 -0.58 -11.20
C CYS A 277 13.29 -0.08 -11.97
N SER A 278 13.12 0.22 -13.26
CA SER A 278 14.22 0.57 -14.16
C SER A 278 14.92 1.84 -13.69
N LEU A 279 16.10 1.66 -13.11
CA LEU A 279 17.00 2.76 -12.80
C LEU A 279 17.66 3.22 -14.09
N ALA A 280 17.77 4.52 -14.31
CA ALA A 280 18.42 5.05 -15.50
C ALA A 280 19.84 4.46 -15.64
N GLN A 281 20.07 3.67 -16.69
CA GLN A 281 21.33 2.98 -16.95
C GLN A 281 22.59 3.87 -16.84
N PRO A 282 22.61 5.12 -17.34
CA PRO A 282 23.77 6.00 -17.13
C PRO A 282 23.99 6.34 -15.65
N SER A 283 22.94 6.61 -14.89
CA SER A 283 23.01 6.89 -13.45
C SER A 283 23.45 5.68 -12.64
N LEU A 284 22.99 4.48 -13.02
CA LEU A 284 23.43 3.22 -12.41
C LEU A 284 24.93 3.00 -12.61
N LYS A 285 25.44 3.16 -13.84
CA LYS A 285 26.87 3.04 -14.12
C LYS A 285 27.69 4.10 -13.39
N ALA A 286 27.23 5.35 -13.36
CA ALA A 286 27.92 6.44 -12.68
C ALA A 286 27.98 6.22 -11.16
N SER A 287 26.87 5.83 -10.52
CA SER A 287 26.84 5.53 -9.08
C SER A 287 27.66 4.27 -8.73
N GLN A 288 27.69 3.27 -9.61
CA GLN A 288 28.52 2.09 -9.43
C GLN A 288 30.02 2.43 -9.52
N ALA A 289 30.42 3.24 -10.50
CA ALA A 289 31.79 3.73 -10.62
C ALA A 289 32.20 4.58 -9.40
N LEU A 290 31.30 5.45 -8.92
CA LEU A 290 31.50 6.24 -7.70
C LEU A 290 31.72 5.34 -6.48
N TYR A 291 30.88 4.33 -6.30
CA TYR A 291 30.99 3.38 -5.19
C TYR A 291 32.29 2.57 -5.23
N ARG A 292 32.80 2.24 -6.43
CA ARG A 292 34.06 1.51 -6.62
C ARG A 292 35.32 2.40 -6.60
N GLY A 293 35.17 3.72 -6.49
CA GLY A 293 36.29 4.67 -6.58
C GLY A 293 36.86 4.83 -7.99
N GLU A 294 36.11 4.45 -9.03
CA GLU A 294 36.52 4.52 -10.44
C GLU A 294 36.18 5.91 -11.04
N LEU A 295 36.81 6.96 -10.49
CA LEU A 295 36.48 8.37 -10.79
C LEU A 295 36.60 8.75 -12.29
N GLN A 296 37.44 8.03 -13.05
CA GLN A 296 37.63 8.27 -14.49
C GLN A 296 36.37 7.96 -15.33
N GLN A 297 35.43 7.17 -14.81
CA GLN A 297 34.21 6.77 -15.51
C GLN A 297 33.01 7.68 -15.19
N ILE A 298 33.20 8.70 -14.36
CA ILE A 298 32.12 9.56 -13.85
C ILE A 298 32.19 10.92 -14.55
N PRO A 299 31.10 11.39 -15.18
CA PRO A 299 31.10 12.67 -15.87
C PRO A 299 31.14 13.88 -14.92
N ALA A 300 30.57 13.76 -13.72
CA ALA A 300 30.60 14.81 -12.68
C ALA A 300 30.36 14.24 -11.27
N LEU A 301 30.98 14.85 -10.26
CA LEU A 301 30.74 14.54 -8.83
C LEU A 301 29.57 15.34 -8.23
N LEU A 302 29.04 16.32 -8.96
CA LEU A 302 27.93 17.15 -8.51
C LEU A 302 26.61 16.41 -8.74
N LEU A 303 25.86 16.21 -7.67
CA LEU A 303 24.50 15.66 -7.72
C LEU A 303 23.49 16.81 -7.65
N PRO A 304 22.40 16.78 -8.44
CA PRO A 304 21.32 17.74 -8.30
C PRO A 304 20.68 17.60 -6.91
N LEU A 305 20.16 18.70 -6.36
CA LEU A 305 19.42 18.66 -5.11
C LEU A 305 18.16 17.79 -5.32
N PRO A 306 18.03 16.66 -4.60
CA PRO A 306 16.91 15.76 -4.82
C PRO A 306 15.63 16.39 -4.27
N LYS A 307 14.57 16.35 -5.09
CA LYS A 307 13.22 16.74 -4.67
C LYS A 307 12.44 15.55 -4.11
N GLU A 308 12.77 14.35 -4.58
CA GLU A 308 12.08 13.10 -4.29
C GLU A 308 13.09 11.96 -4.15
N PRO A 309 12.72 10.85 -3.48
CA PRO A 309 13.50 9.63 -3.47
C PRO A 309 13.66 9.05 -4.89
N LEU A 310 14.59 8.11 -5.04
CA LEU A 310 14.91 7.44 -6.29
C LEU A 310 13.74 6.61 -6.83
N LEU A 311 13.03 5.92 -5.94
CA LEU A 311 11.83 5.16 -6.25
C LEU A 311 10.62 5.84 -5.63
N PRO A 312 9.45 5.77 -6.28
CA PRO A 312 8.23 6.32 -5.72
C PRO A 312 7.83 5.56 -4.45
N THR A 313 7.03 6.20 -3.59
CA THR A 313 6.58 5.61 -2.32
C THR A 313 5.79 4.32 -2.51
N ASP A 314 5.09 4.19 -3.64
CA ASP A 314 4.32 3.04 -4.05
C ASP A 314 5.05 2.14 -5.06
N TRP A 315 6.39 2.10 -5.01
CA TRP A 315 7.21 1.21 -5.84
C TRP A 315 6.78 -0.27 -5.82
N PRO A 316 6.19 -0.85 -4.74
CA PRO A 316 5.68 -2.23 -4.79
C PRO A 316 4.52 -2.41 -5.78
N PHE A 317 3.91 -1.34 -6.27
CA PHE A 317 2.86 -1.38 -7.29
C PHE A 317 3.38 -0.97 -8.67
N LEU A 318 4.64 -0.56 -8.80
CA LEU A 318 5.21 -0.01 -10.03
C LEU A 318 5.02 -0.91 -11.27
N PRO A 319 5.19 -2.25 -11.19
CA PRO A 319 4.91 -3.09 -12.34
C PRO A 319 3.45 -2.99 -12.83
N LEU A 320 2.48 -2.88 -11.91
CA LEU A 320 1.06 -2.69 -12.25
C LEU A 320 0.79 -1.32 -12.86
N VAL A 321 1.46 -0.29 -12.35
CA VAL A 321 1.37 1.07 -12.92
C VAL A 321 1.90 1.10 -14.35
N HIS A 322 3.05 0.49 -14.58
CA HIS A 322 3.64 0.40 -15.91
C HIS A 322 2.76 -0.37 -16.88
N LEU A 323 2.15 -1.48 -16.47
CA LEU A 323 1.19 -2.22 -17.30
C LEU A 323 -0.03 -1.36 -17.67
N TYR A 324 -0.58 -0.64 -16.69
CA TYR A 324 -1.73 0.23 -16.92
C TYR A 324 -1.40 1.39 -17.88
N HIS A 325 -0.28 2.09 -17.68
CA HIS A 325 0.13 3.16 -18.59
C HIS A 325 0.45 2.64 -19.99
N GLN A 326 1.09 1.47 -20.11
CA GLN A 326 1.33 0.83 -21.42
C GLN A 326 0.01 0.49 -22.14
N ALA A 327 -1.00 -0.01 -21.42
CA ALA A 327 -2.32 -0.27 -21.99
C ALA A 327 -3.05 1.01 -22.41
N SER A 328 -2.91 2.09 -21.64
CA SER A 328 -3.50 3.40 -21.95
C SER A 328 -2.84 4.08 -23.15
N ASP A 329 -1.52 3.93 -23.32
CA ASP A 329 -0.73 4.61 -24.35
C ASP A 329 -0.63 3.82 -25.67
N ALA A 330 -0.91 2.51 -25.67
CA ALA A 330 -0.82 1.65 -26.85
C ALA A 330 -2.22 1.35 -27.47
N PRO A 331 -2.69 2.15 -28.44
CA PRO A 331 -3.97 1.89 -29.13
C PRO A 331 -3.95 0.67 -30.07
N SER A 332 -2.76 0.13 -30.38
CA SER A 332 -2.59 -1.09 -31.15
C SER A 332 -2.45 -2.27 -30.18
N GLY A 333 -3.48 -3.11 -30.08
CA GLY A 333 -3.60 -4.26 -29.18
C GLY A 333 -2.57 -5.37 -29.38
N VAL A 334 -1.28 -5.03 -29.35
CA VAL A 334 -0.18 -5.96 -29.16
C VAL A 334 -0.06 -6.13 -27.65
N PRO A 335 -0.57 -7.24 -27.07
CA PRO A 335 -0.43 -7.49 -25.65
C PRO A 335 1.07 -7.49 -25.30
N THR A 336 1.42 -6.84 -24.19
CA THR A 336 2.76 -6.98 -23.64
C THR A 336 3.04 -8.47 -23.45
N ALA A 337 4.17 -8.96 -23.94
CA ALA A 337 4.46 -10.40 -24.06
C ALA A 337 4.37 -11.20 -22.73
N ASP A 338 4.19 -10.53 -21.58
CA ASP A 338 3.91 -11.16 -20.29
C ASP A 338 3.09 -10.27 -19.32
N ALA A 339 1.95 -9.73 -19.76
CA ALA A 339 1.05 -8.94 -18.91
C ALA A 339 0.59 -9.73 -17.66
N VAL A 340 0.15 -10.97 -17.89
CA VAL A 340 -0.37 -11.89 -16.86
C VAL A 340 0.70 -12.20 -15.83
N GLY A 341 1.91 -12.62 -16.25
CA GLY A 341 2.98 -12.93 -15.32
C GLY A 341 3.44 -11.70 -14.55
N THR A 342 3.50 -10.53 -15.20
CA THR A 342 3.89 -9.27 -14.54
C THR A 342 2.89 -8.88 -13.47
N ALA A 343 1.59 -8.91 -13.79
CA ALA A 343 0.53 -8.62 -12.83
C ALA A 343 0.51 -9.62 -11.66
N MET A 344 0.59 -10.92 -11.97
CA MET A 344 0.64 -11.98 -10.97
C MET A 344 1.81 -11.79 -9.99
N ARG A 345 3.03 -11.58 -10.49
CA ARG A 345 4.23 -11.42 -9.66
C ARG A 345 4.19 -10.14 -8.82
N ALA A 346 3.63 -9.05 -9.36
CA ALA A 346 3.44 -7.82 -8.61
C ALA A 346 2.45 -8.01 -7.46
N LEU A 347 1.29 -8.62 -7.74
CA LEU A 347 0.25 -8.91 -6.74
C LEU A 347 0.74 -9.90 -5.66
N GLN A 348 1.49 -10.94 -6.05
CA GLN A 348 2.14 -11.86 -5.11
C GLN A 348 3.07 -11.12 -4.14
N TRP A 349 3.91 -10.23 -4.66
CA TRP A 349 4.81 -9.44 -3.82
C TRP A 349 4.07 -8.52 -2.86
N VAL A 350 3.05 -7.81 -3.36
CA VAL A 350 2.21 -6.95 -2.51
C VAL A 350 1.52 -7.78 -1.43
N LEU A 351 1.05 -8.99 -1.74
CA LEU A 351 0.43 -9.89 -0.75
C LEU A 351 1.41 -10.29 0.35
N VAL A 352 2.66 -10.61 0.00
CA VAL A 352 3.74 -10.90 0.96
C VAL A 352 4.00 -9.69 1.87
N LEU A 353 4.06 -8.48 1.30
CA LEU A 353 4.25 -7.25 2.06
C LEU A 353 3.07 -6.94 2.99
N GLU A 354 1.83 -6.99 2.51
CA GLU A 354 0.63 -6.78 3.35
C GLU A 354 0.52 -7.79 4.49
N SER A 355 1.00 -9.02 4.27
CA SER A 355 0.89 -10.10 5.25
C SER A 355 1.99 -10.07 6.30
N TRP A 356 3.25 -9.84 5.90
CA TRP A 356 4.41 -9.98 6.78
C TRP A 356 5.16 -8.67 7.06
N ARG A 357 5.06 -7.67 6.17
CA ARG A 357 5.77 -6.39 6.29
C ARG A 357 4.85 -5.19 6.02
N PRO A 358 3.71 -5.06 6.73
CA PRO A 358 2.77 -3.96 6.49
C PRO A 358 3.41 -2.57 6.70
N GLN A 359 4.50 -2.51 7.47
CA GLN A 359 5.26 -1.28 7.70
C GLN A 359 5.80 -0.67 6.40
N ALA A 360 6.17 -1.51 5.42
CA ALA A 360 6.67 -1.05 4.13
C ALA A 360 5.61 -0.33 3.29
N LEU A 361 4.32 -0.56 3.60
CA LEU A 361 3.18 0.01 2.88
C LEU A 361 2.49 1.16 3.64
N TRP A 362 2.97 1.54 4.83
CA TRP A 362 2.37 2.64 5.61
C TRP A 362 2.39 3.98 4.89
N ALA A 363 3.39 4.23 4.05
CA ALA A 363 3.48 5.44 3.23
C ALA A 363 2.48 5.43 2.06
N VAL A 364 1.93 4.27 1.69
CA VAL A 364 0.99 4.11 0.58
C VAL A 364 -0.44 4.18 1.13
N PRO A 365 -1.22 5.23 0.79
CA PRO A 365 -2.57 5.37 1.33
C PRO A 365 -3.45 4.20 0.86
N PRO A 366 -4.41 3.73 1.68
CA PRO A 366 -5.32 2.64 1.30
C PRO A 366 -6.06 2.89 -0.02
N ALA A 367 -6.38 4.15 -0.35
CA ALA A 367 -7.03 4.50 -1.60
C ALA A 367 -6.13 4.33 -2.81
N ALA A 368 -4.82 4.60 -2.68
CA ALA A 368 -3.86 4.27 -3.73
C ALA A 368 -3.78 2.76 -3.92
N ARG A 369 -3.74 1.97 -2.85
CA ARG A 369 -3.77 0.49 -2.95
C ARG A 369 -5.02 0.00 -3.70
N LEU A 370 -6.20 0.52 -3.38
CA LEU A 370 -7.43 0.22 -4.11
C LEU A 370 -7.32 0.62 -5.60
N ALA A 371 -6.86 1.84 -5.88
CA ALA A 371 -6.68 2.32 -7.25
C ALA A 371 -5.72 1.45 -8.06
N ARG A 372 -4.62 0.97 -7.46
CA ARG A 372 -3.67 0.04 -8.09
C ARG A 372 -4.29 -1.32 -8.36
N LEU A 373 -5.20 -1.81 -7.50
CA LEU A 373 -5.97 -3.02 -7.77
C LEU A 373 -6.96 -2.81 -8.93
N MET A 374 -7.65 -1.67 -8.98
CA MET A 374 -8.54 -1.31 -10.09
C MET A 374 -7.79 -1.24 -11.42
N CYS A 375 -6.55 -0.73 -11.41
CA CYS A 375 -5.69 -0.69 -12.59
C CYS A 375 -5.49 -2.08 -13.23
N VAL A 376 -5.46 -3.17 -12.44
CA VAL A 376 -5.32 -4.54 -12.97
C VAL A 376 -6.47 -4.91 -13.90
N PHE A 377 -7.69 -4.50 -13.57
CA PHE A 377 -8.86 -4.75 -14.42
C PHE A 377 -8.82 -3.88 -15.68
N LEU A 378 -8.17 -2.71 -15.63
CA LEU A 378 -8.12 -1.77 -16.74
C LEU A 378 -7.00 -2.06 -17.75
N VAL A 379 -6.10 -3.02 -17.49
CA VAL A 379 -5.00 -3.36 -18.41
C VAL A 379 -5.51 -4.04 -19.68
N ASP A 380 -6.40 -5.04 -19.53
CA ASP A 380 -6.93 -5.84 -20.63
C ASP A 380 -8.25 -6.53 -20.22
N SER A 381 -9.08 -6.89 -21.19
CA SER A 381 -10.41 -7.48 -20.99
C SER A 381 -10.41 -8.89 -20.41
N GLU A 382 -9.27 -9.59 -20.46
CA GLU A 382 -9.15 -10.98 -20.00
C GLU A 382 -8.25 -11.13 -18.76
N LEU A 383 -7.38 -10.15 -18.47
CA LEU A 383 -6.37 -10.26 -17.39
C LEU A 383 -6.99 -10.57 -16.03
N PHE A 384 -8.12 -9.91 -15.70
CA PHE A 384 -8.79 -10.12 -14.42
C PHE A 384 -9.52 -11.48 -14.31
N ARG A 385 -9.69 -12.21 -15.42
CA ARG A 385 -10.33 -13.53 -15.44
C ARG A 385 -9.36 -14.66 -15.14
N GLU A 386 -8.07 -14.39 -15.21
CA GLU A 386 -7.05 -15.36 -14.87
C GLU A 386 -7.19 -15.77 -13.40
N THR A 387 -7.46 -17.05 -13.18
CA THR A 387 -7.66 -17.63 -11.83
C THR A 387 -6.58 -17.26 -10.81
N PRO A 388 -5.26 -17.23 -11.13
CA PRO A 388 -4.26 -16.79 -10.15
C PRO A 388 -4.40 -15.31 -9.78
N ILE A 389 -4.81 -14.46 -10.73
CA ILE A 389 -5.00 -13.01 -10.49
C ILE A 389 -6.25 -12.79 -9.63
N GLN A 390 -7.34 -13.50 -9.91
CA GLN A 390 -8.57 -13.43 -9.11
C GLN A 390 -8.32 -13.75 -7.63
N GLY A 391 -7.59 -14.85 -7.35
CA GLY A 391 -7.25 -15.23 -5.98
C GLY A 391 -6.42 -14.18 -5.26
N LEU A 392 -5.42 -13.59 -5.92
CA LEU A 392 -4.57 -12.56 -5.35
C LEU A 392 -5.32 -11.24 -5.12
N VAL A 393 -6.12 -10.79 -6.09
CA VAL A 393 -6.93 -9.57 -5.95
C VAL A 393 -7.98 -9.73 -4.86
N ALA A 394 -8.65 -10.88 -4.77
CA ALA A 394 -9.60 -11.17 -3.70
C ALA A 394 -8.93 -11.14 -2.32
N ALA A 395 -7.74 -11.73 -2.18
CA ALA A 395 -6.97 -11.71 -0.93
C ALA A 395 -6.55 -10.28 -0.54
N LEU A 396 -6.07 -9.48 -1.49
CA LEU A 396 -5.67 -8.08 -1.25
C LEU A 396 -6.88 -7.18 -0.95
N LEU A 397 -8.01 -7.36 -1.65
CA LEU A 397 -9.24 -6.65 -1.36
C LEU A 397 -9.73 -6.96 0.06
N ALA A 398 -9.66 -8.22 0.50
CA ALA A 398 -10.01 -8.60 1.87
C ALA A 398 -9.14 -7.87 2.93
N ARG A 399 -7.86 -7.59 2.64
CA ARG A 399 -7.00 -6.77 3.52
C ARG A 399 -7.48 -5.33 3.61
N LEU A 400 -7.95 -4.73 2.52
CA LEU A 400 -8.53 -3.38 2.53
C LEU A 400 -9.86 -3.31 3.29
N CYS A 401 -10.56 -4.44 3.40
CA CYS A 401 -11.83 -4.55 4.13
C CYS A 401 -11.65 -4.67 5.65
N GLN A 402 -10.42 -4.89 6.15
CA GLN A 402 -10.18 -4.97 7.58
C GLN A 402 -10.53 -3.65 8.27
N PRO A 403 -11.14 -3.68 9.48
CA PRO A 403 -11.69 -2.49 10.12
C PRO A 403 -10.65 -1.37 10.33
N GLU A 404 -9.41 -1.73 10.68
CA GLU A 404 -8.32 -0.78 10.90
C GLU A 404 -7.90 -0.03 9.63
N VAL A 405 -7.89 -0.71 8.49
CA VAL A 405 -7.50 -0.15 7.19
C VAL A 405 -8.68 0.61 6.58
N LEU A 406 -9.86 0.01 6.67
CA LEU A 406 -11.10 0.56 6.14
C LEU A 406 -11.46 1.90 6.79
N GLN A 407 -11.22 2.09 8.10
CA GLN A 407 -11.41 3.38 8.78
C GLN A 407 -10.46 4.49 8.27
N LYS A 408 -9.28 4.12 7.77
CA LYS A 408 -8.26 5.06 7.25
C LYS A 408 -8.39 5.30 5.74
N LEU A 409 -9.30 4.60 5.06
CA LEU A 409 -9.51 4.71 3.62
C LEU A 409 -10.16 6.07 3.30
N ASN A 410 -9.43 6.93 2.59
CA ASN A 410 -9.91 8.22 2.11
C ASN A 410 -9.70 8.30 0.59
N LEU A 411 -10.79 8.36 -0.18
CA LEU A 411 -10.77 8.38 -1.65
C LEU A 411 -10.47 9.77 -2.24
N ASP A 412 -10.51 10.82 -1.42
CA ASP A 412 -10.26 12.20 -1.85
C ASP A 412 -8.76 12.58 -1.78
N CYS A 413 -7.88 11.63 -1.50
CA CYS A 413 -6.44 11.88 -1.46
C CYS A 413 -5.83 11.92 -2.88
N PRO A 414 -4.74 12.69 -3.09
CA PRO A 414 -4.03 12.69 -4.37
C PRO A 414 -3.41 11.31 -4.64
N LEU A 415 -3.58 10.82 -5.86
CA LEU A 415 -3.06 9.53 -6.31
C LEU A 415 -1.89 9.77 -7.27
N PRO A 416 -0.64 9.43 -6.88
CA PRO A 416 0.52 9.60 -7.78
C PRO A 416 0.32 8.87 -9.12
N GLY A 417 0.54 9.56 -10.23
CA GLY A 417 0.43 8.95 -11.57
C GLY A 417 -1.00 8.67 -12.07
N LEU A 418 -2.03 9.18 -11.37
CA LEU A 418 -3.43 9.16 -11.80
C LEU A 418 -4.02 10.57 -11.66
N ALA A 419 -5.03 10.91 -12.48
CA ALA A 419 -5.65 12.25 -12.45
C ALA A 419 -6.47 12.47 -11.17
N SER A 420 -7.46 11.61 -10.91
CA SER A 420 -8.26 11.60 -9.70
C SER A 420 -8.93 10.24 -9.47
N PHE A 421 -9.41 9.98 -8.25
CA PHE A 421 -10.17 8.75 -7.99
C PHE A 421 -11.53 8.71 -8.74
N PRO A 422 -12.32 9.81 -8.81
CA PRO A 422 -13.54 9.82 -9.60
C PRO A 422 -13.34 9.52 -11.09
N ASP A 423 -12.29 10.08 -11.71
CA ASP A 423 -11.99 9.82 -13.14
C ASP A 423 -11.62 8.35 -13.35
N LEU A 424 -10.81 7.78 -12.44
CA LEU A 424 -10.49 6.36 -12.46
C LEU A 424 -11.76 5.50 -12.32
N TYR A 425 -12.68 5.90 -11.43
CA TYR A 425 -13.91 5.16 -11.18
C TYR A 425 -14.87 5.21 -12.37
N ALA A 426 -14.99 6.34 -13.07
CA ALA A 426 -15.77 6.45 -14.30
C ALA A 426 -15.23 5.50 -15.38
N ASN A 427 -13.92 5.53 -15.65
CA ASN A 427 -13.28 4.60 -16.59
C ASN A 427 -13.46 3.13 -16.19
N PHE A 428 -13.46 2.85 -14.88
CA PHE A 428 -13.69 1.51 -14.34
C PHE A 428 -15.13 1.03 -14.54
N LEU A 429 -16.12 1.91 -14.41
CA LEU A 429 -17.52 1.60 -14.71
C LEU A 429 -17.74 1.34 -16.20
N GLU A 430 -17.16 2.16 -17.07
CA GLU A 430 -17.20 1.93 -18.53
C GLU A 430 -16.62 0.55 -18.89
N HIS A 431 -15.46 0.22 -18.32
CA HIS A 431 -14.84 -1.08 -18.55
C HIS A 431 -15.69 -2.23 -17.99
N PHE A 432 -16.30 -2.05 -16.82
CA PHE A 432 -17.22 -3.03 -16.23
C PHE A 432 -18.42 -3.29 -17.14
N GLU A 433 -19.06 -2.25 -17.67
CA GLU A 433 -20.19 -2.38 -18.60
C GLU A 433 -19.79 -3.12 -19.88
N ALA A 434 -18.57 -2.90 -20.36
CA ALA A 434 -18.09 -3.48 -21.61
C ALA A 434 -17.70 -4.96 -21.48
N VAL A 435 -16.97 -5.35 -20.42
CA VAL A 435 -16.26 -6.65 -20.39
C VAL A 435 -16.39 -7.46 -19.10
N SER A 436 -17.22 -7.04 -18.13
CA SER A 436 -17.33 -7.76 -16.85
C SER A 436 -17.98 -9.13 -16.96
N PHE A 437 -18.92 -9.32 -17.89
CA PHE A 437 -19.79 -10.51 -18.02
C PHE A 437 -20.41 -10.96 -16.68
N GLY A 438 -20.63 -10.03 -15.75
CA GLY A 438 -21.19 -10.31 -14.43
C GLY A 438 -20.22 -10.95 -13.43
N ASP A 439 -18.90 -10.80 -13.61
CA ASP A 439 -17.90 -11.28 -12.67
C ASP A 439 -18.10 -10.69 -11.26
N HIS A 440 -18.19 -11.58 -10.26
CA HIS A 440 -18.47 -11.19 -8.88
C HIS A 440 -17.33 -10.41 -8.25
N LEU A 441 -16.06 -10.75 -8.54
CA LEU A 441 -14.92 -10.04 -7.96
C LEU A 441 -14.85 -8.61 -8.51
N PHE A 442 -15.03 -8.44 -9.81
CA PHE A 442 -15.13 -7.13 -10.45
C PHE A 442 -16.29 -6.34 -9.85
N GLY A 443 -17.48 -6.95 -9.71
CA GLY A 443 -18.62 -6.34 -9.04
C GLY A 443 -18.35 -5.93 -7.59
N ALA A 444 -17.61 -6.75 -6.83
CA ALA A 444 -17.21 -6.40 -5.46
C ALA A 444 -16.29 -5.18 -5.40
N VAL A 445 -15.35 -5.05 -6.34
CA VAL A 445 -14.48 -3.87 -6.45
C VAL A 445 -15.26 -2.63 -6.90
N VAL A 446 -16.26 -2.79 -7.80
CA VAL A 446 -17.17 -1.69 -8.20
C VAL A 446 -18.00 -1.18 -7.03
N LEU A 447 -18.52 -2.09 -6.19
CA LEU A 447 -19.37 -1.75 -5.06
C LEU A 447 -18.57 -1.15 -3.90
N PHE A 448 -17.33 -1.57 -3.67
CA PHE A 448 -16.52 -1.16 -2.53
C PHE A 448 -16.45 0.37 -2.27
N PRO A 449 -16.23 1.25 -3.28
CA PRO A 449 -16.19 2.70 -3.07
C PRO A 449 -17.58 3.38 -2.98
N LEU A 450 -18.69 2.64 -3.08
CA LEU A 450 -20.07 3.19 -3.05
C LEU A 450 -20.65 3.30 -1.63
N GLN A 451 -19.85 3.06 -0.61
CA GLN A 451 -20.27 3.20 0.79
C GLN A 451 -20.67 4.64 1.12
N ARG A 452 -21.53 4.82 2.13
CA ARG A 452 -22.10 6.12 2.47
C ARG A 452 -21.09 7.18 2.88
N ARG A 453 -19.96 6.76 3.44
CA ARG A 453 -18.87 7.64 3.88
C ARG A 453 -18.15 8.36 2.75
N PHE A 454 -18.24 7.83 1.52
CA PHE A 454 -17.52 8.37 0.37
C PHE A 454 -18.36 9.36 -0.43
N SER A 455 -17.68 10.11 -1.29
CA SER A 455 -18.29 11.13 -2.14
C SER A 455 -19.53 10.61 -2.87
N VAL A 456 -20.61 11.38 -2.79
CA VAL A 456 -21.88 11.09 -3.47
C VAL A 456 -21.71 11.03 -5.00
N ASN A 457 -20.70 11.71 -5.54
CA ASN A 457 -20.42 11.75 -6.97
C ASN A 457 -20.24 10.35 -7.56
N LEU A 458 -19.57 9.43 -6.86
CA LEU A 458 -19.37 8.06 -7.34
C LEU A 458 -20.70 7.32 -7.55
N ARG A 459 -21.66 7.54 -6.65
CA ARG A 459 -23.01 6.97 -6.73
C ARG A 459 -23.87 7.68 -7.79
N LEU A 460 -23.70 8.99 -7.95
CA LEU A 460 -24.35 9.75 -9.03
C LEU A 460 -23.85 9.30 -10.41
N THR A 461 -22.56 9.06 -10.58
CA THR A 461 -21.98 8.54 -11.84
C THR A 461 -22.57 7.17 -12.18
N LEU A 462 -22.64 6.24 -11.21
CA LEU A 462 -23.26 4.92 -11.45
C LEU A 462 -24.75 5.01 -11.82
N PHE A 463 -25.55 5.75 -11.05
CA PHE A 463 -27.01 5.81 -11.26
C PHE A 463 -27.47 6.84 -12.31
N GLY A 464 -26.58 7.73 -12.72
CA GLY A 464 -26.83 8.77 -13.70
C GLY A 464 -26.33 8.38 -15.10
N GLU A 465 -25.08 7.96 -15.20
CA GLU A 465 -24.38 7.73 -16.46
C GLU A 465 -24.27 6.24 -16.80
N HIS A 466 -23.98 5.39 -15.81
CA HIS A 466 -23.74 3.94 -15.99
C HIS A 466 -24.86 3.05 -15.45
N VAL A 467 -26.12 3.40 -15.74
CA VAL A 467 -27.29 2.61 -15.30
C VAL A 467 -27.28 1.21 -15.94
N GLY A 468 -26.60 1.04 -17.07
CA GLY A 468 -26.41 -0.24 -17.75
C GLY A 468 -25.68 -1.26 -16.88
N ALA A 469 -24.68 -0.81 -16.12
CA ALA A 469 -23.87 -1.62 -15.21
C ALA A 469 -24.73 -2.37 -14.17
N LEU A 470 -25.86 -1.79 -13.75
CA LEU A 470 -26.75 -2.41 -12.76
C LEU A 470 -27.28 -3.78 -13.21
N ARG A 471 -27.31 -4.07 -14.51
CA ARG A 471 -27.74 -5.39 -15.01
C ARG A 471 -26.68 -6.48 -14.84
N ALA A 472 -25.41 -6.09 -14.81
CA ALA A 472 -24.28 -7.01 -14.66
C ALA A 472 -23.77 -7.11 -13.21
N LEU A 473 -24.20 -6.21 -12.31
CA LEU A 473 -23.79 -6.21 -10.89
C LEU A 473 -24.51 -7.26 -10.02
N GLY A 474 -24.42 -8.54 -10.42
CA GLY A 474 -25.08 -9.68 -9.78
C GLY A 474 -24.47 -10.21 -8.49
N LEU A 475 -23.56 -9.46 -7.84
CA LEU A 475 -22.87 -9.91 -6.62
C LEU A 475 -23.87 -10.27 -5.51
N PRO A 476 -23.86 -11.50 -4.96
CA PRO A 476 -24.77 -11.86 -3.87
C PRO A 476 -24.38 -11.16 -2.56
N LEU A 477 -25.37 -10.90 -1.71
CA LEU A 477 -25.20 -10.23 -0.41
C LEU A 477 -24.21 -10.94 0.52
N THR A 478 -24.08 -12.26 0.40
CA THR A 478 -23.14 -13.07 1.18
C THR A 478 -21.67 -12.87 0.77
N GLN A 479 -21.41 -12.38 -0.44
CA GLN A 479 -20.06 -12.13 -0.96
C GLN A 479 -19.66 -10.66 -0.89
N LEU A 480 -20.47 -9.81 -0.23
CA LEU A 480 -20.20 -8.39 -0.08
C LEU A 480 -18.89 -8.16 0.72
N PRO A 481 -17.98 -7.27 0.26
CA PRO A 481 -16.67 -7.08 0.89
C PRO A 481 -16.75 -6.41 2.27
N VAL A 482 -17.78 -5.61 2.51
CA VAL A 482 -18.03 -4.89 3.77
C VAL A 482 -19.49 -5.05 4.17
N SER A 483 -19.81 -4.78 5.43
CA SER A 483 -21.16 -4.90 5.95
C SER A 483 -22.17 -4.04 5.17
N LEU A 484 -23.40 -4.53 4.99
CA LEU A 484 -24.46 -3.85 4.24
C LEU A 484 -24.79 -2.47 4.86
N GLU A 485 -24.63 -2.35 6.18
CA GLU A 485 -24.81 -1.13 6.96
C GLU A 485 -23.89 0.01 6.48
N CYS A 486 -22.69 -0.30 5.97
CA CYS A 486 -21.77 0.71 5.42
C CYS A 486 -22.35 1.42 4.18
N TYR A 487 -23.36 0.82 3.54
CA TYR A 487 -24.05 1.37 2.37
C TYR A 487 -25.41 1.99 2.71
N THR A 488 -26.05 1.58 3.81
CA THR A 488 -27.37 2.08 4.22
C THR A 488 -27.30 3.18 5.28
N GLU A 489 -26.22 3.26 6.06
CA GLU A 489 -26.05 4.23 7.15
C GLU A 489 -24.86 5.18 6.92
N PRO A 490 -25.02 6.49 7.19
CA PRO A 490 -26.28 7.20 7.47
C PRO A 490 -27.22 7.23 6.24
N PRO A 491 -28.51 7.56 6.40
CA PRO A 491 -29.44 7.66 5.27
C PRO A 491 -28.98 8.70 4.24
N GLU A 492 -29.37 8.50 2.98
CA GLU A 492 -29.03 9.39 1.88
C GLU A 492 -29.69 10.78 2.02
N ASP A 493 -28.89 11.82 1.84
CA ASP A 493 -29.27 13.22 1.98
C ASP A 493 -29.32 13.96 0.63
N ASN A 494 -28.69 13.41 -0.41
CA ASN A 494 -28.71 14.01 -1.75
C ASN A 494 -30.03 13.72 -2.49
N LEU A 495 -30.81 14.79 -2.74
CA LEU A 495 -32.10 14.70 -3.43
C LEU A 495 -32.00 14.17 -4.87
N ALA A 496 -30.98 14.55 -5.63
CA ALA A 496 -30.81 14.11 -7.01
C ALA A 496 -30.56 12.60 -7.08
N LEU A 497 -29.71 12.07 -6.17
CA LEU A 497 -29.46 10.64 -6.08
C LEU A 497 -30.70 9.85 -5.67
N LEU A 498 -31.48 10.35 -4.69
CA LEU A 498 -32.75 9.75 -4.29
C LEU A 498 -33.77 9.69 -5.43
N GLN A 499 -33.83 10.73 -6.27
CA GLN A 499 -34.67 10.73 -7.47
C GLN A 499 -34.22 9.68 -8.48
N LEU A 500 -32.90 9.51 -8.67
CA LEU A 500 -32.35 8.46 -9.54
C LEU A 500 -32.63 7.06 -8.98
N TYR A 501 -32.46 6.83 -7.68
CA TYR A 501 -32.82 5.56 -7.02
C TYR A 501 -34.28 5.22 -7.24
N PHE A 502 -35.17 6.17 -6.97
CA PHE A 502 -36.61 5.97 -7.15
C PHE A 502 -36.95 5.67 -8.61
N ARG A 503 -36.37 6.43 -9.56
CA ARG A 503 -36.55 6.19 -11.00
C ARG A 503 -36.09 4.78 -11.38
N ALA A 504 -34.91 4.36 -10.95
CA ALA A 504 -34.33 3.06 -11.30
C ALA A 504 -35.20 1.88 -10.82
N LEU A 505 -35.81 1.98 -9.63
CA LEU A 505 -36.74 0.98 -9.11
C LEU A 505 -38.06 0.97 -9.91
N VAL A 506 -38.68 2.14 -10.14
CA VAL A 506 -39.98 2.24 -10.80
C VAL A 506 -39.91 1.87 -12.29
N THR A 507 -38.81 2.17 -12.97
CA THR A 507 -38.61 1.75 -14.37
C THR A 507 -38.10 0.31 -14.49
N SER A 508 -38.02 -0.43 -13.37
CA SER A 508 -37.47 -1.80 -13.29
C SER A 508 -36.08 -1.94 -13.92
N ALA A 509 -35.29 -0.86 -13.91
CA ALA A 509 -33.89 -0.87 -14.33
C ALA A 509 -33.02 -1.54 -13.25
N LEU A 510 -33.39 -1.34 -11.98
CA LEU A 510 -32.83 -2.03 -10.82
C LEU A 510 -33.80 -3.12 -10.36
N ARG A 511 -33.33 -4.37 -10.30
CA ARG A 511 -34.12 -5.54 -9.88
C ARG A 511 -33.35 -6.38 -8.85
N PRO A 512 -34.04 -7.07 -7.92
CA PRO A 512 -33.39 -7.92 -6.92
C PRO A 512 -32.46 -8.99 -7.53
N HIS A 513 -32.88 -9.58 -8.65
CA HIS A 513 -32.17 -10.69 -9.29
C HIS A 513 -30.94 -10.24 -10.11
N TRP A 514 -30.85 -8.95 -10.46
CA TRP A 514 -29.76 -8.40 -11.28
C TRP A 514 -28.72 -7.67 -10.43
N CYS A 515 -29.16 -6.94 -9.41
CA CYS A 515 -28.27 -6.26 -8.48
C CYS A 515 -28.86 -6.26 -7.07
N PRO A 516 -28.74 -7.39 -6.34
CA PRO A 516 -29.38 -7.56 -5.04
C PRO A 516 -28.85 -6.56 -4.00
N VAL A 517 -27.54 -6.27 -4.01
CA VAL A 517 -26.91 -5.33 -3.07
C VAL A 517 -27.47 -3.92 -3.23
N LEU A 518 -27.41 -3.35 -4.45
CA LEU A 518 -27.90 -1.98 -4.65
C LEU A 518 -29.42 -1.90 -4.58
N TYR A 519 -30.14 -2.99 -4.89
CA TYR A 519 -31.58 -3.06 -4.63
C TYR A 519 -31.89 -2.88 -3.15
N ALA A 520 -31.25 -3.64 -2.26
CA ALA A 520 -31.42 -3.50 -0.81
C ALA A 520 -31.05 -2.09 -0.32
N VAL A 521 -29.94 -1.52 -0.81
CA VAL A 521 -29.45 -0.19 -0.44
C VAL A 521 -30.43 0.91 -0.87
N THR A 522 -30.92 0.87 -2.10
CA THR A 522 -31.87 1.87 -2.63
C THR A 522 -33.22 1.81 -1.92
N VAL A 523 -33.74 0.61 -1.62
CA VAL A 523 -34.97 0.43 -0.84
C VAL A 523 -34.83 1.04 0.56
N ALA A 524 -33.69 0.79 1.23
CA ALA A 524 -33.41 1.36 2.55
C ALA A 524 -33.41 2.90 2.53
N HIS A 525 -32.70 3.50 1.57
CA HIS A 525 -32.60 4.96 1.45
C HIS A 525 -33.93 5.62 1.09
N ILE A 526 -34.69 5.04 0.16
CA ILE A 526 -36.01 5.57 -0.20
C ILE A 526 -36.99 5.43 0.97
N ASN A 527 -37.00 4.29 1.66
CA ASN A 527 -37.85 4.10 2.85
C ASN A 527 -37.53 5.15 3.92
N SER A 528 -36.25 5.34 4.22
CA SER A 528 -35.82 6.37 5.16
C SER A 528 -36.22 7.78 4.70
N PHE A 529 -36.07 8.08 3.41
CA PHE A 529 -36.42 9.39 2.87
C PHE A 529 -37.93 9.68 2.91
N ILE A 530 -38.78 8.76 2.43
CA ILE A 530 -40.25 8.95 2.38
C ILE A 530 -40.87 9.09 3.77
N PHE A 531 -40.29 8.44 4.79
CA PHE A 531 -40.77 8.50 6.17
C PHE A 531 -39.96 9.46 7.06
N SER A 532 -38.91 10.10 6.54
CA SER A 532 -38.18 11.12 7.30
C SER A 532 -39.10 12.29 7.65
N GLN A 533 -39.04 12.76 8.89
CA GLN A 533 -39.84 13.88 9.39
C GLN A 533 -38.94 15.04 9.84
N ASP A 534 -37.89 15.34 9.08
CA ASP A 534 -36.99 16.46 9.42
C ASP A 534 -37.70 17.82 9.25
N PRO A 535 -37.96 18.56 10.34
CA PRO A 535 -38.62 19.87 10.28
C PRO A 535 -37.78 20.93 9.56
N LYS A 536 -36.45 20.75 9.48
CA LYS A 536 -35.51 21.72 8.87
C LYS A 536 -35.35 21.57 7.35
N SER A 537 -35.99 20.57 6.75
CA SER A 537 -35.90 20.32 5.31
C SER A 537 -36.51 21.44 4.46
N SER A 538 -35.91 21.72 3.29
CA SER A 538 -36.41 22.71 2.31
C SER A 538 -37.77 22.29 1.73
N ASP A 539 -38.51 23.26 1.21
CA ASP A 539 -39.84 23.01 0.63
C ASP A 539 -39.78 22.08 -0.59
N GLU A 540 -38.71 22.16 -1.39
CA GLU A 540 -38.44 21.25 -2.50
C GLU A 540 -38.29 19.80 -2.02
N VAL A 541 -37.53 19.56 -0.95
CA VAL A 541 -37.34 18.22 -0.36
C VAL A 541 -38.67 17.69 0.20
N LYS A 542 -39.46 18.54 0.86
CA LYS A 542 -40.79 18.17 1.37
C LYS A 542 -41.78 17.86 0.24
N ALA A 543 -41.72 18.59 -0.86
CA ALA A 543 -42.55 18.33 -2.05
C ALA A 543 -42.14 17.01 -2.73
N ALA A 544 -40.84 16.80 -2.93
CA ALA A 544 -40.30 15.57 -3.50
C ALA A 544 -40.65 14.33 -2.65
N ARG A 545 -40.52 14.44 -1.31
CA ARG A 545 -40.91 13.37 -0.37
C ARG A 545 -42.37 12.99 -0.52
N ARG A 546 -43.28 13.98 -0.52
CA ARG A 546 -44.72 13.75 -0.72
C ARG A 546 -45.01 13.13 -2.08
N SER A 547 -44.38 13.63 -3.14
CA SER A 547 -44.54 13.10 -4.50
C SER A 547 -44.08 11.64 -4.60
N MET A 548 -42.90 11.31 -4.06
CA MET A 548 -42.40 9.93 -4.06
C MET A 548 -43.32 9.01 -3.27
N LEU A 549 -43.78 9.43 -2.09
CA LEU A 549 -44.68 8.62 -1.27
C LEU A 549 -46.04 8.35 -1.95
N GLN A 550 -46.62 9.38 -2.59
CA GLN A 550 -47.84 9.22 -3.39
C GLN A 550 -47.62 8.26 -4.56
N LYS A 551 -46.51 8.41 -5.29
CA LYS A 551 -46.16 7.51 -6.40
C LYS A 551 -45.94 6.09 -5.91
N THR A 552 -45.29 5.88 -4.77
CA THR A 552 -45.11 4.53 -4.18
C THR A 552 -46.43 3.85 -3.83
N TRP A 553 -47.40 4.62 -3.33
CA TRP A 553 -48.73 4.08 -3.02
C TRP A 553 -49.49 3.63 -4.27
N LEU A 554 -49.31 4.37 -5.36
CA LEU A 554 -49.94 4.12 -6.67
C LEU A 554 -49.15 3.14 -7.56
N LEU A 555 -48.06 2.52 -7.06
CA LEU A 555 -47.31 1.54 -7.84
C LEU A 555 -48.16 0.31 -8.15
N ALA A 556 -48.15 -0.11 -9.41
CA ALA A 556 -48.81 -1.34 -9.87
C ALA A 556 -48.06 -2.61 -9.43
N ASP A 557 -46.74 -2.52 -9.23
CA ASP A 557 -45.92 -3.62 -8.71
C ASP A 557 -46.13 -3.75 -7.19
N GLU A 558 -46.92 -4.76 -6.80
CA GLU A 558 -47.25 -5.01 -5.40
C GLU A 558 -46.03 -5.41 -4.55
N GLY A 559 -45.06 -6.11 -5.13
CA GLY A 559 -43.85 -6.55 -4.43
C GLY A 559 -42.96 -5.36 -4.09
N LEU A 560 -42.66 -4.52 -5.09
CA LEU A 560 -41.88 -3.30 -4.87
C LEU A 560 -42.58 -2.35 -3.90
N ARG A 561 -43.91 -2.20 -4.00
CA ARG A 561 -44.71 -1.40 -3.05
C ARG A 561 -44.58 -1.93 -1.63
N GLN A 562 -44.64 -3.25 -1.43
CA GLN A 562 -44.46 -3.85 -0.12
C GLN A 562 -43.05 -3.57 0.43
N HIS A 563 -42.00 -3.76 -0.37
CA HIS A 563 -40.61 -3.56 0.06
C HIS A 563 -40.36 -2.11 0.48
N LEU A 564 -40.83 -1.13 -0.31
CA LEU A 564 -40.63 0.29 0.00
C LEU A 564 -41.41 0.77 1.23
N LEU A 565 -42.60 0.23 1.51
CA LEU A 565 -43.42 0.66 2.64
C LEU A 565 -43.09 -0.07 3.95
N HIS A 566 -42.79 -1.36 3.87
CA HIS A 566 -42.62 -2.25 5.02
C HIS A 566 -41.16 -2.48 5.41
N TYR A 567 -40.18 -1.88 4.73
CA TYR A 567 -38.78 -1.98 5.13
C TYR A 567 -38.57 -1.60 6.61
N LYS A 568 -37.82 -2.45 7.32
CA LYS A 568 -37.46 -2.32 8.73
C LYS A 568 -35.97 -2.06 8.93
N LEU A 569 -35.11 -3.00 8.55
CA LEU A 569 -33.66 -2.94 8.79
C LEU A 569 -32.88 -3.79 7.76
N PRO A 570 -31.60 -3.46 7.49
CA PRO A 570 -30.76 -4.26 6.60
C PRO A 570 -30.45 -5.61 7.26
N ASN A 571 -30.50 -6.70 6.48
CA ASN A 571 -30.17 -8.04 6.94
C ASN A 571 -29.66 -8.89 5.77
N SER A 572 -28.34 -9.11 5.72
CA SER A 572 -27.66 -9.85 4.64
C SER A 572 -27.93 -11.35 4.64
N THR A 573 -28.56 -11.90 5.69
CA THR A 573 -28.90 -13.33 5.76
C THR A 573 -30.18 -13.68 4.99
N LEU A 574 -31.00 -12.67 4.67
CA LEU A 574 -32.22 -12.81 3.89
C LEU A 574 -31.94 -12.65 2.39
N PRO A 575 -32.70 -13.32 1.51
CA PRO A 575 -32.45 -13.29 0.06
C PRO A 575 -32.56 -11.88 -0.54
N GLU A 576 -33.41 -11.02 0.03
CA GLU A 576 -33.58 -9.64 -0.42
C GLU A 576 -32.67 -8.62 0.28
N GLY A 577 -31.96 -9.04 1.34
CA GLY A 577 -31.03 -8.18 2.07
C GLY A 577 -31.64 -7.28 3.14
N PHE A 578 -32.91 -7.46 3.49
CA PHE A 578 -33.58 -6.66 4.52
C PHE A 578 -34.77 -7.38 5.16
N GLU A 579 -35.12 -6.96 6.37
CA GLU A 579 -36.33 -7.37 7.06
C GLU A 579 -37.51 -6.47 6.73
N LEU A 580 -38.70 -7.07 6.63
CA LEU A 580 -39.96 -6.36 6.46
C LEU A 580 -40.79 -6.42 7.75
N TYR A 581 -41.52 -5.34 8.01
CA TYR A 581 -42.55 -5.34 9.03
C TYR A 581 -43.75 -6.19 8.58
N PRO A 582 -44.31 -7.04 9.45
CA PRO A 582 -45.50 -7.82 9.12
C PRO A 582 -46.74 -6.93 8.95
N GLN A 583 -46.76 -5.77 9.61
CA GLN A 583 -47.80 -4.74 9.50
C GLN A 583 -47.13 -3.36 9.55
N LEU A 584 -47.64 -2.41 8.75
CA LEU A 584 -47.15 -1.04 8.73
C LEU A 584 -47.22 -0.41 10.14
N PRO A 585 -46.11 0.16 10.66
CA PRO A 585 -46.12 0.86 11.92
C PRO A 585 -47.20 1.97 11.96
N SER A 586 -47.91 2.09 13.07
CA SER A 586 -49.05 3.00 13.22
C SER A 586 -48.73 4.45 12.85
N LEU A 587 -47.52 4.93 13.15
CA LEU A 587 -47.06 6.27 12.78
C LEU A 587 -46.96 6.46 11.25
N ARG A 588 -46.44 5.45 10.53
CA ARG A 588 -46.34 5.46 9.06
C ARG A 588 -47.73 5.35 8.43
N GLN A 589 -48.60 4.55 9.02
CA GLN A 589 -49.99 4.37 8.57
C GLN A 589 -50.80 5.67 8.71
N GLN A 590 -50.68 6.38 9.84
CA GLN A 590 -51.32 7.69 10.04
C GLN A 590 -50.79 8.74 9.05
N TYR A 591 -49.49 8.71 8.76
CA TYR A 591 -48.89 9.62 7.77
C TYR A 591 -49.41 9.36 6.35
N LEU A 592 -49.50 8.09 5.95
CA LEU A 592 -50.10 7.69 4.68
C LEU A 592 -51.58 8.13 4.58
N GLN A 593 -52.36 7.92 5.63
CA GLN A 593 -53.79 8.30 5.68
C GLN A 593 -54.00 9.82 5.55
N ARG A 594 -53.14 10.64 6.15
CA ARG A 594 -53.19 12.10 6.00
C ARG A 594 -52.87 12.58 4.58
N LEU A 595 -52.09 11.81 3.82
CA LEU A 595 -51.74 12.14 2.44
C LEU A 595 -52.80 11.67 1.45
N THR A 596 -53.49 10.57 1.74
CA THR A 596 -54.59 10.05 0.90
C THR A 596 -55.90 10.79 1.14
N SER A 597 -56.15 11.34 2.33
CA SER A 597 -57.34 12.16 2.61
C SER A 597 -57.37 13.51 1.89
N GLY A 598 -56.23 13.96 1.34
CA GLY A 598 -56.12 15.18 0.52
C GLY A 598 -56.23 14.95 -0.99
N MET A 599 -56.52 13.73 -1.45
CA MET A 599 -56.67 13.40 -2.88
C MET A 599 -58.14 13.58 -3.31
N PRO A 600 -58.46 14.33 -4.38
CA PRO A 600 -59.79 14.28 -4.96
C PRO A 600 -60.03 12.88 -5.52
N GLN A 601 -61.12 12.24 -5.09
CA GLN A 601 -61.57 10.98 -5.67
C GLN A 601 -61.88 11.20 -7.16
N ASN A 602 -61.18 10.47 -8.04
CA ASN A 602 -61.62 10.35 -9.43
C ASN A 602 -63.02 9.73 -9.41
N GLY A 603 -64.00 10.53 -9.85
CA GLY A 603 -65.38 10.10 -10.00
C GLY A 603 -65.48 8.89 -10.91
N VAL A 604 -66.04 7.82 -10.36
CA VAL A 604 -66.62 6.74 -11.14
C VAL A 604 -67.78 7.36 -11.92
N LEU A 605 -67.60 7.54 -13.24
CA LEU A 605 -68.71 7.78 -14.14
C LEU A 605 -69.47 6.46 -14.29
N GLU A 606 -70.51 6.30 -13.46
CA GLU A 606 -71.60 5.38 -13.74
C GLU A 606 -72.28 5.81 -15.04
N THR A 607 -71.98 5.13 -16.14
CA THR A 607 -72.84 5.16 -17.33
C THR A 607 -74.02 4.24 -17.09
N GLU A 608 -75.09 4.78 -16.51
CA GLU A 608 -76.44 4.25 -16.68
C GLU A 608 -76.87 4.45 -18.13
N TYR A 609 -76.92 3.37 -18.90
CA TYR A 609 -77.73 3.31 -20.12
C TYR A 609 -79.03 2.57 -19.77
N SER A 610 -80.12 3.34 -19.65
CA SER A 610 -81.49 2.84 -19.77
C SER A 610 -82.22 3.66 -20.84
N CYS A 611 -82.76 2.92 -21.79
CA CYS A 611 -83.49 3.27 -23.00
C CYS A 611 -84.55 4.38 -22.88
N TYR A 612 -84.74 5.17 -23.95
CA TYR A 612 -86.02 5.41 -24.66
C TYR A 612 -85.81 6.43 -25.79
N GLY A 613 -86.21 6.08 -27.02
CA GLY A 613 -86.29 7.00 -28.17
C GLY A 613 -85.72 6.44 -29.46
#